data_AF-A0A2T4S6D9-F1
#
_entry.id   AF-A0A2T4S6D9-F1
#
_cell.length_a   1.000
_cell.length_b   1.000
_cell.length_c   1.000
_cell.angle_alpha   90.00
_cell.angle_beta   90.00
_cell.angle_gamma   90.00
#
_symmetry.space_group_name_H-M   'P 1'
#
loop_
_entity.id
_entity.type
_entity.pdbx_description
1 polymer ?
#
loop_
_entity_poly.entity_id
_entity_poly.type
_entity_poly.pdbx_seq_one_letter_code
_entity_poly.pdbx_strand_id
1 'polypeptide(L)'
;SNSQENKGIGRKVQAFGSFLSSMIMPNIGAFIAWGFIAAIFIDNGWLPNKDLADLAGPMITYLIPLLIAFSGGRLIHDLRGGIIAATATMGVIVALPDTPMVRGAMIMGPLVGWLMKKTDEFIQPRTPQGFEMLFNNFSAGILGFIMTIFGFKILAPIMKLIMHLLSVGVEALVHAHLLPLVSIIVEPAKIVFLNNAINHGVFTPLGAAQAS
;
A
#
# COMPACT_ATOMS: atom_id res chain seq x y z
N SER A 1 -36.37 0.94 -12.50
CA SER A 1 -35.10 0.32 -12.96
C SER A 1 -33.87 0.92 -12.28
N ASN A 2 -33.79 2.23 -11.98
CA ASN A 2 -32.59 2.86 -11.38
C ASN A 2 -32.23 2.45 -9.93
N SER A 3 -33.15 1.85 -9.17
CA SER A 3 -32.95 1.49 -7.76
C SER A 3 -32.30 0.11 -7.53
N GLN A 4 -32.28 -0.77 -8.55
CA GLN A 4 -31.53 -2.05 -8.49
C GLN A 4 -30.08 -1.90 -8.98
N GLU A 5 -29.83 -1.00 -9.94
CA GLU A 5 -28.51 -0.74 -10.49
C GLU A 5 -27.58 -0.03 -9.48
N ASN A 6 -28.12 0.94 -8.73
CA ASN A 6 -27.40 1.60 -7.62
C ASN A 6 -27.03 0.65 -6.48
N LYS A 7 -27.80 -0.42 -6.23
CA LYS A 7 -27.46 -1.47 -5.25
C LYS A 7 -26.26 -2.30 -5.71
N GLY A 8 -26.11 -2.51 -7.02
CA GLY A 8 -24.99 -3.27 -7.61
C GLY A 8 -23.67 -2.52 -7.52
N ILE A 9 -23.66 -1.23 -7.84
CA ILE A 9 -22.46 -0.38 -7.77
C ILE A 9 -22.03 -0.19 -6.32
N GLY A 10 -22.95 0.13 -5.41
CA GLY A 10 -22.64 0.29 -3.98
C GLY A 10 -22.01 -0.96 -3.36
N ARG A 11 -22.51 -2.15 -3.70
CA ARG A 11 -21.95 -3.43 -3.22
C ARG A 11 -20.53 -3.68 -3.74
N LYS A 12 -20.23 -3.33 -5.00
CA LYS A 12 -18.88 -3.46 -5.57
C LYS A 12 -17.89 -2.50 -4.91
N VAL A 13 -18.30 -1.26 -4.67
CA VAL A 13 -17.49 -0.26 -3.95
C VAL A 13 -17.21 -0.73 -2.52
N GLN A 14 -18.23 -1.24 -1.82
CA GLN A 14 -18.07 -1.79 -0.47
C GLN A 14 -17.13 -3.01 -0.45
N ALA A 15 -17.25 -3.92 -1.42
CA ALA A 15 -16.36 -5.07 -1.54
C ALA A 15 -14.90 -4.65 -1.81
N PHE A 16 -14.69 -3.66 -2.67
CA PHE A 16 -13.37 -3.09 -2.94
C PHE A 16 -12.77 -2.43 -1.69
N GLY A 17 -13.55 -1.63 -0.96
CA GLY A 17 -13.11 -1.05 0.31
C GLY A 17 -12.78 -2.10 1.38
N SER A 18 -13.59 -3.15 1.48
CA SER A 18 -13.33 -4.29 2.38
C SER A 18 -12.02 -4.99 2.03
N PHE A 19 -11.75 -5.20 0.74
CA PHE A 19 -10.50 -5.79 0.26
C PHE A 19 -9.28 -4.91 0.55
N LEU A 20 -9.36 -3.60 0.31
CA LEU A 20 -8.26 -2.70 0.68
C LEU A 20 -8.00 -2.70 2.19
N SER A 21 -9.07 -2.74 3.00
CA SER A 21 -8.96 -2.81 4.45
C SER A 21 -8.26 -4.09 4.91
N SER A 22 -8.58 -5.25 4.31
CA SER A 22 -7.93 -6.52 4.66
C SER A 22 -6.45 -6.59 4.30
N MET A 23 -5.96 -5.69 3.44
CA MET A 23 -4.52 -5.53 3.19
C MET A 23 -3.79 -4.76 4.30
N ILE A 24 -4.49 -3.90 5.05
CA ILE A 24 -3.88 -3.01 6.04
C ILE A 24 -4.03 -3.58 7.45
N MET A 25 -5.22 -4.08 7.81
CA MET A 25 -5.55 -4.50 9.17
C MET A 25 -4.56 -5.50 9.78
N PRO A 26 -4.07 -6.53 9.05
CA PRO A 26 -3.07 -7.46 9.59
C PRO A 26 -1.73 -6.80 9.96
N ASN A 27 -1.48 -5.60 9.43
CA ASN A 27 -0.22 -4.88 9.58
C ASN A 27 -0.27 -3.79 10.66
N ILE A 28 -1.39 -3.63 11.37
CA ILE A 28 -1.58 -2.61 12.42
C ILE A 28 -0.46 -2.67 13.47
N GLY A 29 0.03 -3.86 13.83
CA GLY A 29 1.15 -4.00 14.77
C GLY A 29 2.42 -3.27 14.32
N ALA A 30 2.73 -3.27 13.01
CA ALA A 30 3.88 -2.55 12.46
C ALA A 30 3.68 -1.02 12.50
N PHE A 31 2.45 -0.54 12.27
CA PHE A 31 2.11 0.87 12.43
C PHE A 31 2.24 1.34 13.87
N ILE A 32 1.77 0.53 14.83
CA ILE A 32 1.90 0.84 16.26
C ILE A 32 3.37 0.88 16.67
N ALA A 33 4.18 -0.09 16.24
CA ALA A 33 5.62 -0.10 16.53
C ALA A 33 6.33 1.14 15.98
N TRP A 34 6.03 1.52 14.73
CA TRP A 34 6.51 2.77 14.16
C TRP A 34 6.06 3.99 14.96
N GLY A 35 4.79 4.03 15.38
CA GLY A 35 4.24 5.11 16.20
C GLY A 35 4.96 5.27 17.53
N PHE A 36 5.31 4.17 18.21
CA PHE A 36 6.13 4.22 19.43
C PHE A 36 7.53 4.75 19.16
N ILE A 37 8.20 4.29 18.09
CA ILE A 37 9.53 4.80 17.73
C ILE A 37 9.48 6.31 17.47
N ALA A 38 8.47 6.76 16.72
CA ALA A 38 8.27 8.16 16.41
C ALA A 38 7.97 9.00 17.67
N ALA A 39 7.09 8.53 18.54
CA ALA A 39 6.68 9.24 19.75
C ALA A 39 7.76 9.28 20.83
N ILE A 40 8.65 8.29 20.88
CA ILE A 40 9.69 8.21 21.92
C ILE A 40 10.97 8.90 21.45
N PHE A 41 11.47 8.60 20.24
CA PHE A 41 12.86 8.88 19.88
C PHE A 41 13.08 10.06 18.92
N ILE A 42 12.07 10.54 18.20
CA ILE A 42 12.21 11.72 17.32
C ILE A 42 12.47 12.97 18.18
N ASP A 43 13.02 14.04 17.59
CA ASP A 43 13.45 15.28 18.25
C ASP A 43 12.40 15.95 19.18
N ASN A 44 11.12 15.56 19.11
CA ASN A 44 10.02 16.03 19.98
C ASN A 44 9.39 14.92 20.86
N GLY A 45 10.03 13.76 20.94
CA GLY A 45 9.53 12.60 21.67
C GLY A 45 9.84 12.61 23.16
N TRP A 46 9.36 11.60 23.88
CA TRP A 46 9.58 11.46 25.33
C TRP A 46 11.05 11.25 25.72
N LEU A 47 11.83 10.58 24.86
CA LEU A 47 13.25 10.30 25.06
C LEU A 47 14.01 10.40 23.72
N PRO A 48 14.26 11.63 23.22
CA PRO A 48 14.87 11.82 21.91
C PRO A 48 16.23 11.13 21.77
N ASN A 49 16.41 10.37 20.69
CA ASN A 49 17.65 9.67 20.37
C ASN A 49 17.80 9.58 18.85
N LYS A 50 18.85 10.21 18.30
CA LYS A 50 19.06 10.31 16.85
C LYS A 50 19.21 8.96 16.17
N ASP A 51 20.00 8.06 16.75
CA ASP A 51 20.26 6.74 16.17
C ASP A 51 19.00 5.89 16.09
N LEU A 52 18.12 6.00 17.09
CA LEU A 52 16.83 5.28 17.12
C LEU A 52 15.75 5.99 16.32
N ALA A 53 15.79 7.32 16.20
CA ALA A 53 14.87 8.09 15.37
C ALA A 53 15.01 7.74 13.88
N ASP A 54 16.23 7.43 13.43
CA ASP A 54 16.53 7.02 12.06
C ASP A 54 15.78 5.74 11.62
N LEU A 55 15.24 4.95 12.57
CA LEU A 55 14.37 3.80 12.26
C LEU A 55 13.01 4.22 11.69
N ALA A 56 12.50 5.40 12.06
CA ALA A 56 11.14 5.82 11.71
C ALA A 56 10.97 6.00 10.19
N GLY A 57 12.00 6.53 9.51
CA GLY A 57 11.99 6.76 8.06
C GLY A 57 11.86 5.47 7.25
N PRO A 58 12.77 4.50 7.40
CA PRO A 58 12.70 3.24 6.68
C PRO A 58 11.43 2.43 6.96
N MET A 59 10.88 2.53 8.18
CA MET A 59 9.63 1.83 8.52
C MET A 59 8.44 2.34 7.72
N ILE A 60 8.29 3.66 7.56
CA ILE A 60 7.17 4.24 6.80
C ILE A 60 7.38 4.16 5.28
N THR A 61 8.63 4.27 4.82
CA THR A 61 8.96 4.29 3.39
C THR A 61 9.08 2.88 2.78
N TYR A 62 9.58 1.89 3.54
CA TYR A 62 9.79 0.52 3.06
C TYR A 62 8.90 -0.49 3.76
N LEU A 63 9.04 -0.65 5.08
CA LEU A 63 8.43 -1.76 5.81
C LEU A 63 6.91 -1.80 5.64
N ILE A 64 6.24 -0.69 5.93
CA ILE A 64 4.78 -0.60 5.88
C ILE A 64 4.24 -0.86 4.46
N PRO A 65 4.72 -0.20 3.40
CA PRO A 65 4.30 -0.50 2.04
C PRO A 65 4.54 -1.96 1.62
N LEU A 66 5.68 -2.55 1.98
CA LEU A 66 5.99 -3.95 1.64
C LEU A 66 5.05 -4.93 2.33
N LEU A 67 4.74 -4.69 3.60
CA LEU A 67 3.78 -5.51 4.36
C LEU A 67 2.38 -5.44 3.75
N ILE A 68 1.94 -4.26 3.32
CA ILE A 68 0.65 -4.09 2.65
C ILE A 68 0.63 -4.83 1.31
N ALA A 69 1.69 -4.69 0.51
CA ALA A 69 1.81 -5.43 -0.76
C ALA A 69 1.80 -6.94 -0.53
N PHE A 70 2.53 -7.41 0.49
CA PHE A 70 2.55 -8.81 0.90
C PHE A 70 1.15 -9.30 1.26
N SER A 71 0.41 -8.57 2.09
CA SER A 71 -0.95 -8.92 2.47
C SER A 71 -1.87 -8.97 1.24
N GLY A 72 -1.77 -8.00 0.32
CA GLY A 72 -2.54 -8.00 -0.92
C GLY A 72 -2.25 -9.18 -1.84
N GLY A 73 -0.97 -9.51 -2.03
CA GLY A 73 -0.56 -10.66 -2.81
C GLY A 73 -1.01 -11.98 -2.16
N ARG A 74 -0.93 -12.05 -0.83
CA ARG A 74 -1.33 -13.22 -0.06
C ARG A 74 -2.83 -13.48 -0.08
N LEU A 75 -3.65 -12.42 -0.10
CA LEU A 75 -5.10 -12.56 -0.24
C LEU A 75 -5.51 -13.21 -1.58
N ILE A 76 -4.65 -13.15 -2.61
CA ILE A 76 -4.94 -13.73 -3.93
C ILE A 76 -4.27 -15.08 -4.14
N HIS A 77 -3.03 -15.25 -3.69
CA HIS A 77 -2.23 -16.46 -3.95
C HIS A 77 -1.29 -16.83 -2.81
N ASP A 78 -1.82 -16.85 -1.58
CA ASP A 78 -1.17 -17.33 -0.37
C ASP A 78 0.27 -16.77 -0.17
N LEU A 79 1.13 -17.52 0.52
CA LEU A 79 2.45 -17.04 0.88
C LEU A 79 3.30 -16.65 -0.34
N ARG A 80 3.21 -17.41 -1.45
CA ARG A 80 3.98 -17.14 -2.67
C ARG A 80 3.58 -15.82 -3.31
N GLY A 81 2.27 -15.57 -3.45
CA GLY A 81 1.76 -14.30 -3.95
C GLY A 81 2.21 -13.12 -3.10
N GLY A 82 2.19 -13.28 -1.77
CA GLY A 82 2.65 -12.25 -0.85
C GLY A 82 4.14 -11.93 -0.96
N ILE A 83 5.01 -12.94 -0.97
CA ILE A 83 6.47 -12.73 -1.06
C ILE A 83 6.81 -12.01 -2.37
N ILE A 84 6.29 -12.49 -3.50
CA ILE A 84 6.63 -11.91 -4.81
C ILE A 84 6.02 -10.51 -4.98
N ALA A 85 4.84 -10.25 -4.40
CA ALA A 85 4.25 -8.92 -4.34
C ALA A 85 5.13 -7.91 -3.59
N ALA A 86 5.65 -8.29 -2.42
CA ALA A 86 6.57 -7.44 -1.68
C ALA A 86 7.86 -7.17 -2.48
N THR A 87 8.47 -8.20 -3.05
CA THR A 87 9.65 -8.07 -3.92
C THR A 87 9.41 -7.09 -5.06
N ALA A 88 8.32 -7.25 -5.81
CA ALA A 88 7.98 -6.39 -6.93
C ALA A 88 7.69 -4.94 -6.52
N THR A 89 7.11 -4.74 -5.34
CA THR A 89 6.80 -3.40 -4.80
C THR A 89 8.07 -2.61 -4.49
N MET A 90 9.20 -3.27 -4.24
CA MET A 90 10.49 -2.58 -4.08
C MET A 90 10.84 -1.71 -5.30
N GLY A 91 10.53 -2.20 -6.51
CA GLY A 91 10.77 -1.42 -7.74
C GLY A 91 9.98 -0.11 -7.77
N VAL A 92 8.77 -0.11 -7.20
CA VAL A 92 7.93 1.10 -7.11
C VAL A 92 8.47 2.07 -6.07
N ILE A 93 8.87 1.55 -4.89
CA ILE A 93 9.40 2.36 -3.78
C ILE A 93 10.69 3.07 -4.21
N VAL A 94 11.65 2.34 -4.78
CA VAL A 94 12.95 2.90 -5.18
C VAL A 94 12.83 3.96 -6.27
N ALA A 95 11.83 3.87 -7.14
CA ALA A 95 11.59 4.88 -8.16
C ALA A 95 11.01 6.22 -7.61
N LEU A 96 10.54 6.21 -6.35
CA LEU A 96 9.80 7.28 -5.66
C LEU A 96 10.18 7.37 -4.17
N PRO A 97 11.46 7.67 -3.85
CA PRO A 97 11.98 7.60 -2.49
C PRO A 97 11.31 8.59 -1.51
N ASP A 98 10.80 9.72 -2.01
CA ASP A 98 10.28 10.81 -1.17
C ASP A 98 8.79 10.68 -0.83
N THR A 99 8.14 9.58 -1.24
CA THR A 99 6.70 9.40 -1.04
C THR A 99 6.38 8.01 -0.50
N PRO A 100 5.79 7.88 0.71
CA PRO A 100 5.28 6.62 1.21
C PRO A 100 4.32 5.96 0.22
N MET A 101 4.68 4.77 -0.25
CA MET A 101 4.11 4.14 -1.45
C MET A 101 2.90 3.24 -1.18
N VAL A 102 2.12 3.53 -0.14
CA VAL A 102 0.98 2.69 0.27
C VAL A 102 0.02 2.37 -0.89
N ARG A 103 -0.29 3.35 -1.75
CA ARG A 103 -1.14 3.12 -2.94
C ARG A 103 -0.47 2.26 -4.00
N GLY A 104 0.83 2.47 -4.23
CA GLY A 104 1.61 1.64 -5.15
C GLY A 104 1.63 0.19 -4.70
N ALA A 105 1.84 -0.04 -3.40
CA ALA A 105 1.74 -1.35 -2.76
C ALA A 105 0.33 -1.96 -2.88
N MET A 106 -0.72 -1.14 -2.74
CA MET A 106 -2.11 -1.59 -2.89
C MET A 106 -2.49 -2.04 -4.28
N ILE A 107 -1.85 -1.47 -5.30
CA ILE A 107 -2.04 -1.88 -6.69
C ILE A 107 -1.15 -3.10 -6.99
N MET A 108 0.14 -3.03 -6.62
CA MET A 108 1.10 -4.09 -6.90
C MET A 108 0.77 -5.40 -6.19
N GLY A 109 0.34 -5.36 -4.93
CA GLY A 109 0.07 -6.56 -4.15
C GLY A 109 -0.90 -7.51 -4.85
N PRO A 110 -2.14 -7.09 -5.11
CA PRO A 110 -3.14 -7.88 -5.81
C PRO A 110 -2.71 -8.23 -7.25
N LEU A 111 -2.14 -7.28 -7.98
CA LEU A 111 -1.70 -7.51 -9.36
C LEU A 111 -0.69 -8.66 -9.44
N VAL A 112 0.35 -8.61 -8.59
CA VAL A 112 1.42 -9.60 -8.58
C VAL A 112 0.92 -10.92 -7.99
N GLY A 113 0.08 -10.90 -6.96
CA GLY A 113 -0.56 -12.11 -6.45
C GLY A 113 -1.39 -12.82 -7.53
N TRP A 114 -2.15 -12.07 -8.33
CA TRP A 114 -2.92 -12.61 -9.44
C TRP A 114 -2.03 -13.18 -10.56
N LEU A 115 -0.96 -12.47 -10.93
CA LEU A 115 0.02 -12.97 -11.90
C LEU A 115 0.70 -14.23 -11.40
N MET A 116 1.09 -14.28 -10.13
CA MET A 116 1.72 -15.46 -9.52
C MET A 116 0.78 -16.66 -9.55
N LYS A 117 -0.51 -16.45 -9.24
CA LYS A 117 -1.54 -17.48 -9.39
C LYS A 117 -1.59 -18.02 -10.81
N LYS A 118 -1.62 -17.14 -11.81
CA LYS A 118 -1.66 -17.53 -13.22
C LYS A 118 -0.40 -18.25 -13.67
N THR A 119 0.76 -17.81 -13.21
CA THR A 119 2.04 -18.46 -13.46
C THR A 119 2.05 -19.87 -12.88
N ASP A 120 1.57 -20.07 -11.66
CA ASP A 120 1.50 -21.38 -11.03
C ASP A 120 0.49 -22.32 -11.72
N GLU A 121 -0.71 -21.82 -12.04
CA GLU A 121 -1.72 -22.57 -12.81
C GLU A 121 -1.15 -23.05 -14.16
N PHE A 122 -0.22 -22.30 -14.76
CA PHE A 122 0.44 -22.68 -16.00
C PHE A 122 1.62 -23.64 -15.79
N ILE A 123 2.45 -23.45 -14.78
CA ILE A 123 3.72 -24.17 -14.64
C ILE A 123 3.56 -25.48 -13.85
N GLN A 124 2.77 -25.48 -12.77
CA GLN A 124 2.66 -26.64 -11.88
C GLN A 124 2.22 -27.93 -12.61
N PRO A 125 1.20 -27.92 -13.49
CA PRO A 125 0.78 -29.14 -14.19
C PRO A 125 1.83 -29.70 -15.16
N ARG A 126 2.83 -28.90 -15.52
CA ARG A 126 3.91 -29.25 -16.46
C ARG A 126 5.21 -29.60 -15.75
N THR A 127 5.22 -29.61 -14.42
CA THR A 127 6.44 -29.80 -13.65
C THR A 127 6.72 -31.28 -13.43
N PRO A 128 7.91 -31.78 -13.81
CA PRO A 128 8.29 -33.16 -13.54
C PRO A 128 8.36 -33.45 -12.04
N GLN A 129 8.02 -34.67 -11.65
CA GLN A 129 8.09 -35.11 -10.25
C GLN A 129 9.52 -34.96 -9.71
N GLY A 130 9.66 -34.44 -8.49
CA GLY A 130 10.96 -34.15 -7.87
C GLY A 130 11.60 -32.81 -8.26
N PHE A 131 11.07 -32.10 -9.26
CA PHE A 131 11.55 -30.77 -9.67
C PHE A 131 10.64 -29.61 -9.23
N GLU A 132 9.60 -29.89 -8.44
CA GLU A 132 8.59 -28.92 -8.00
C GLU A 132 9.18 -27.68 -7.35
N MET A 133 10.10 -27.85 -6.38
CA MET A 133 10.75 -26.70 -5.73
C MET A 133 11.56 -25.86 -6.70
N LEU A 134 12.24 -26.49 -7.68
CA LEU A 134 13.04 -25.78 -8.68
C LEU A 134 12.13 -24.89 -9.54
N PHE A 135 11.09 -25.48 -10.14
CA PHE A 135 10.16 -24.73 -10.98
C PHE A 135 9.38 -23.68 -10.20
N ASN A 136 8.96 -23.98 -8.96
CA ASN A 136 8.25 -23.03 -8.11
C ASN A 136 9.11 -21.82 -7.75
N ASN A 137 10.37 -22.04 -7.38
CA ASN A 137 11.27 -20.94 -7.00
C ASN A 137 11.74 -20.13 -8.21
N PHE A 138 12.10 -20.79 -9.33
CA PHE A 138 12.53 -20.08 -10.54
C PHE A 138 11.39 -19.28 -11.18
N SER A 139 10.19 -19.85 -11.28
CA SER A 139 9.04 -19.13 -11.84
C SER A 139 8.67 -17.90 -11.00
N ALA A 140 8.65 -18.03 -9.68
CA ALA A 140 8.39 -16.94 -8.75
C ALA A 140 9.49 -15.87 -8.83
N GLY A 141 10.76 -16.28 -8.91
CA GLY A 141 11.92 -15.39 -9.07
C GLY A 141 11.88 -14.60 -10.39
N ILE A 142 11.59 -15.26 -11.51
CA ILE A 142 11.46 -14.62 -12.83
C ILE A 142 10.31 -13.62 -12.83
N LEU A 143 9.14 -14.01 -12.30
CA LEU A 143 8.00 -13.10 -12.20
C LEU A 143 8.34 -11.90 -11.31
N GLY A 144 8.95 -12.14 -10.14
CA GLY A 144 9.39 -11.09 -9.23
C GLY A 144 10.36 -10.12 -9.88
N PHE A 145 11.34 -10.63 -10.63
CA PHE A 145 12.29 -9.81 -11.41
C PHE A 145 11.57 -8.92 -12.44
N ILE A 146 10.71 -9.51 -13.27
CA ILE A 146 9.95 -8.77 -14.29
C ILE A 146 9.07 -7.70 -13.65
N MET A 147 8.34 -8.07 -12.58
CA MET A 147 7.40 -7.16 -11.92
C MET A 147 8.10 -6.06 -11.13
N THR A 148 9.31 -6.30 -10.63
CA THR A 148 10.14 -5.25 -10.01
C THR A 148 10.53 -4.20 -11.05
N ILE A 149 11.01 -4.62 -12.23
CA ILE A 149 11.35 -3.70 -13.32
C ILE A 149 10.11 -2.95 -13.81
N PHE A 150 8.99 -3.66 -13.97
CA PHE A 150 7.70 -3.06 -14.33
C PHE A 150 7.28 -1.99 -13.32
N GLY A 151 7.36 -2.30 -12.01
CA GLY A 151 7.05 -1.36 -10.94
C GLY A 151 7.88 -0.07 -11.03
N PHE A 152 9.18 -0.22 -11.29
CA PHE A 152 10.12 0.90 -11.42
C PHE A 152 9.88 1.74 -12.67
N LYS A 153 9.75 1.09 -13.85
CA LYS A 153 9.74 1.78 -15.15
C LYS A 153 8.36 2.25 -15.58
N ILE A 154 7.30 1.60 -15.15
CA ILE A 154 5.95 1.85 -15.65
C ILE A 154 5.05 2.37 -14.54
N LEU A 155 4.91 1.62 -13.44
CA LEU A 155 3.94 2.00 -12.41
C LEU A 155 4.34 3.29 -11.68
N ALA A 156 5.62 3.45 -11.34
CA ALA A 156 6.09 4.66 -10.66
C ALA A 156 5.86 5.95 -11.46
N PRO A 157 6.22 6.06 -12.77
CA PRO A 157 5.86 7.23 -13.58
C PRO A 157 4.35 7.51 -13.66
N ILE A 158 3.52 6.46 -13.76
CA ILE A 158 2.06 6.62 -13.74
C ILE A 158 1.62 7.22 -12.41
N MET A 159 2.17 6.75 -11.29
CA MET A 159 1.87 7.31 -9.97
C MET A 159 2.32 8.77 -9.84
N LYS A 160 3.52 9.12 -10.34
CA LYS A 160 3.99 10.52 -10.40
C LYS A 160 3.01 11.41 -11.17
N LEU A 161 2.56 10.95 -12.33
CA LEU A 161 1.62 11.70 -13.15
C LEU A 161 0.29 11.92 -12.42
N ILE A 162 -0.27 10.89 -11.79
CA ILE A 162 -1.51 11.01 -11.01
C ILE A 162 -1.33 12.01 -9.87
N MET A 163 -0.21 11.97 -9.14
CA MET A 163 0.06 12.93 -8.07
C MET A 163 0.18 14.36 -8.58
N HIS A 164 0.87 14.55 -9.70
CA HIS A 164 1.03 15.86 -10.30
C HIS A 164 -0.31 16.47 -10.72
N LEU A 165 -1.16 15.69 -11.41
CA LEU A 165 -2.50 16.14 -11.81
C LEU A 165 -3.38 16.50 -10.61
N LEU A 166 -3.31 15.72 -9.53
CA LEU A 166 -4.02 16.03 -8.28
C LEU A 166 -3.50 17.32 -7.64
N SER A 167 -2.17 17.53 -7.59
CA SER A 167 -1.56 18.76 -7.06
C SER A 167 -2.05 19.98 -7.81
N VAL A 168 -1.99 19.94 -9.15
CA VAL A 168 -2.45 21.05 -10.02
C VAL A 168 -3.94 21.34 -9.79
N GLY A 169 -4.77 20.29 -9.66
CA GLY A 169 -6.20 20.46 -9.36
C GLY A 169 -6.46 21.10 -7.99
N VAL A 170 -5.71 20.71 -6.97
CA VAL A 170 -5.80 21.30 -5.63
C VAL A 170 -5.32 22.76 -5.63
N GLU A 171 -4.19 23.04 -6.27
CA GLU A 171 -3.64 24.41 -6.39
C GLU A 171 -4.64 25.35 -7.09
N ALA A 172 -5.28 24.90 -8.18
CA ALA A 172 -6.31 25.68 -8.87
C ALA A 172 -7.50 26.04 -7.95
N LEU A 173 -7.92 25.12 -7.08
CA LEU A 173 -9.00 25.35 -6.12
C LEU A 173 -8.59 26.28 -4.97
N VAL A 174 -7.32 26.19 -4.52
CA VAL A 174 -6.75 27.09 -3.51
C VAL A 174 -6.67 28.52 -4.07
N HIS A 175 -6.19 28.69 -5.30
CA HIS A 175 -6.14 30.01 -5.95
C HIS A 175 -7.52 30.63 -6.15
N ALA A 176 -8.54 29.80 -6.45
CA ALA A 176 -9.92 30.25 -6.56
C ALA A 176 -10.61 30.59 -5.21
N HIS A 177 -9.91 30.50 -4.07
CA HIS A 177 -10.47 30.68 -2.72
C HIS A 177 -11.63 29.70 -2.39
N LEU A 178 -11.73 28.59 -3.12
CA LEU A 178 -12.76 27.56 -2.95
C LEU A 178 -12.29 26.47 -1.97
N LEU A 179 -11.64 26.88 -0.87
CA LEU A 179 -11.16 25.97 0.18
C LEU A 179 -12.22 24.97 0.69
N PRO A 180 -13.52 25.29 0.78
CA PRO A 180 -14.55 24.32 1.17
C PRO A 180 -14.75 23.18 0.14
N LEU A 181 -14.53 23.44 -1.15
CA LEU A 181 -14.64 22.44 -2.23
C LEU A 181 -13.40 21.54 -2.31
N VAL A 182 -12.24 22.04 -1.86
CA VAL A 182 -11.04 21.21 -1.68
C VAL A 182 -11.35 20.05 -0.73
N SER A 183 -12.09 20.28 0.36
CA SER A 183 -12.47 19.22 1.30
C SER A 183 -13.29 18.11 0.64
N ILE A 184 -14.21 18.44 -0.27
CA ILE A 184 -15.07 17.47 -0.99
C ILE A 184 -14.24 16.55 -1.92
N ILE A 185 -13.13 17.03 -2.46
CA ILE A 185 -12.23 16.24 -3.33
C ILE A 185 -11.17 15.50 -2.50
N VAL A 186 -10.66 16.16 -1.47
CA VAL A 186 -9.57 15.65 -0.64
C VAL A 186 -10.06 14.60 0.36
N GLU A 187 -11.30 14.63 0.85
CA GLU A 187 -11.82 13.60 1.75
C GLU A 187 -11.98 12.21 1.11
N PRO A 188 -12.58 12.06 -0.08
CA PRO A 188 -12.61 10.78 -0.79
C PRO A 188 -11.20 10.30 -1.15
N ALA A 189 -10.33 11.23 -1.56
CA ALA A 189 -8.91 10.93 -1.76
C ALA A 189 -8.27 10.45 -0.46
N LYS A 190 -8.46 11.11 0.69
CA LYS A 190 -7.94 10.67 2.01
C LYS A 190 -8.41 9.26 2.41
N ILE A 191 -9.62 8.86 2.03
CA ILE A 191 -10.17 7.52 2.29
C ILE A 191 -9.51 6.46 1.40
N VAL A 192 -9.34 6.75 0.10
CA VAL A 192 -8.62 5.87 -0.86
C VAL A 192 -7.09 5.93 -0.65
N PHE A 193 -6.57 7.00 -0.03
CA PHE A 193 -5.16 7.35 0.13
C PHE A 193 -4.70 7.23 1.60
N LEU A 194 -5.53 6.63 2.45
CA LEU A 194 -5.15 6.02 3.73
C LEU A 194 -4.69 6.93 4.86
N ASN A 195 -5.07 8.19 4.86
CA ASN A 195 -4.78 9.01 6.04
C ASN A 195 -5.76 8.73 7.20
N ASN A 196 -6.90 8.07 6.98
CA ASN A 196 -7.87 7.79 8.05
C ASN A 196 -7.73 6.41 8.72
N ALA A 197 -7.16 5.37 8.09
CA ALA A 197 -6.80 4.16 8.84
C ALA A 197 -5.55 4.41 9.70
N ILE A 198 -4.65 5.28 9.22
CA ILE A 198 -3.48 5.75 9.96
C ILE A 198 -3.93 6.74 11.05
N ASN A 199 -4.76 7.75 10.76
CA ASN A 199 -5.27 8.68 11.79
C ASN A 199 -6.28 8.06 12.77
N HIS A 200 -7.31 7.33 12.34
CA HIS A 200 -8.36 6.83 13.25
C HIS A 200 -8.11 5.42 13.80
N GLY A 201 -7.24 4.61 13.18
CA GLY A 201 -6.85 3.30 13.72
C GLY A 201 -5.70 3.34 14.73
N VAL A 202 -4.85 4.39 14.66
CA VAL A 202 -3.62 4.50 15.48
C VAL A 202 -3.61 5.76 16.36
N PHE A 203 -4.31 6.85 16.03
CA PHE A 203 -4.33 8.06 16.88
C PHE A 203 -5.55 8.18 17.81
N THR A 204 -6.58 7.35 17.68
CA THR A 204 -7.71 7.39 18.63
C THR A 204 -7.29 7.01 20.07
N PRO A 205 -6.30 6.13 20.32
CA PRO A 205 -5.78 5.91 21.67
C PRO A 205 -4.80 6.98 22.18
N LEU A 206 -4.27 7.88 21.34
CA LEU A 206 -3.22 8.83 21.72
C LEU A 206 -3.64 10.31 21.69
N GLY A 207 -4.79 10.66 21.10
CA GLY A 207 -5.34 12.02 21.14
C GLY A 207 -6.28 12.31 22.33
N ALA A 208 -6.72 11.28 23.06
CA ALA A 208 -7.69 11.42 24.15
C ALA A 208 -7.07 11.71 25.54
N ALA A 209 -5.74 11.85 25.63
CA ALA A 209 -5.03 12.25 26.85
C ALA A 209 -4.44 13.67 26.80
N GLN A 210 -4.82 14.47 25.81
CA GLN A 210 -4.46 15.90 25.74
C GLN A 210 -5.69 16.78 25.50
N ALA A 211 -6.77 16.48 26.25
CA ALA A 211 -7.83 17.43 26.56
C ALA A 211 -7.85 17.61 28.08
N SER A 212 -6.76 18.17 28.60
CA SER A 212 -6.62 18.74 29.93
C SER A 212 -5.58 19.87 29.84
#